data_AF-A0A537FLB8-F1
#
_entry.id   AF-A0A537FLB8-F1
#
_cell.length_a   1.000
_cell.length_b   1.000
_cell.length_c   1.000
_cell.angle_alpha   90.00
_cell.angle_beta   90.00
_cell.angle_gamma   90.00
#
_symmetry.space_group_name_H-M   'P 1'
#
loop_
_entity.id
_entity.type
_entity.pdbx_description
1 polymer ?
#
loop_
_entity_poly.entity_id
_entity_poly.type
_entity_poly.pdbx_seq_one_letter_code
_entity_poly.pdbx_strand_id
1 'polypeptide(L)'
;MKLPSRLDPPTLKALNRRLLASQFLSRKASGPSAAVRVAEACCGINSQDLLESFSSFWARINRFQDSDLTSELRPKGGLVRTWTVRSTMHTIPAKDYYVHVLGGPGRRFQPWFDNAAKRRGIPDRDYRVQFLYQPLLDHIKGRTITSNEVKQFMVERLTQRGLQGRRKLQRGWSSKPTYGPAWTGVSEMSHLGLLVNAGRKGSESLWMSSADYLAAGRSVPDP
;
A
#
# COMPACT_ATOMS: atom_id res chain seq x y z
N MET A 1 0.36 -35.55 13.63
CA MET A 1 -0.92 -35.86 12.93
C MET A 1 -0.75 -35.48 11.46
N LYS A 2 -0.66 -36.46 10.55
CA LYS A 2 -0.63 -36.16 9.10
C LYS A 2 -2.04 -35.78 8.68
N LEU A 3 -2.25 -34.54 8.23
CA LEU A 3 -3.50 -34.16 7.59
C LEU A 3 -3.71 -35.07 6.35
N PRO A 4 -4.93 -35.59 6.12
CA PRO A 4 -5.20 -36.38 4.93
C PRO A 4 -4.86 -35.56 3.68
N SER A 5 -4.26 -36.20 2.68
CA SER A 5 -3.78 -35.56 1.45
C SER A 5 -4.90 -34.91 0.63
N ARG A 6 -6.16 -35.25 0.92
CA ARG A 6 -7.35 -34.65 0.32
C ARG A 6 -8.52 -34.71 1.28
N LEU A 7 -9.28 -33.62 1.36
CA LEU A 7 -10.56 -33.57 2.07
C LEU A 7 -11.61 -34.35 1.28
N ASP A 8 -12.55 -35.02 1.96
CA ASP A 8 -13.67 -35.68 1.30
C ASP A 8 -14.60 -34.64 0.63
N PRO A 9 -15.30 -35.00 -0.47
CA PRO A 9 -16.11 -34.05 -1.23
C PRO A 9 -17.20 -33.33 -0.41
N PRO A 10 -17.94 -33.98 0.50
CA PRO A 10 -18.87 -33.30 1.40
C PRO A 10 -18.21 -32.22 2.27
N THR A 11 -17.09 -32.54 2.92
CA THR A 11 -16.35 -31.58 3.74
C THR A 11 -15.84 -30.41 2.91
N LEU A 12 -15.27 -30.66 1.73
CA LEU A 12 -14.81 -29.60 0.82
C LEU A 12 -15.97 -28.68 0.39
N LYS A 13 -17.12 -29.25 0.04
CA LYS A 13 -18.33 -28.48 -0.33
C LYS A 13 -18.80 -27.60 0.83
N ALA A 14 -18.78 -28.11 2.07
CA ALA A 14 -19.15 -27.35 3.25
C ALA A 14 -18.17 -26.18 3.50
N LEU A 15 -16.86 -26.42 3.40
CA LEU A 15 -15.84 -25.38 3.55
C LEU A 15 -15.94 -24.30 2.47
N ASN A 16 -16.14 -24.69 1.21
CA ASN A 16 -16.32 -23.73 0.11
C ASN A 16 -17.55 -22.85 0.33
N ARG A 17 -18.69 -23.43 0.73
CA ARG A 17 -19.89 -22.64 1.06
C ARG A 17 -19.64 -21.67 2.22
N ARG A 18 -18.93 -22.12 3.26
CA ARG A 18 -18.56 -21.28 4.40
C ARG A 18 -17.63 -20.14 3.97
N LEU A 19 -16.64 -20.42 3.12
CA LEU A 19 -15.73 -19.42 2.58
C LEU A 19 -16.49 -18.35 1.78
N LEU A 20 -17.34 -18.78 0.83
CA LEU A 20 -18.17 -17.88 0.03
C LEU A 20 -19.09 -17.02 0.90
N ALA A 21 -19.66 -17.59 1.97
CA ALA A 21 -20.48 -16.84 2.91
C ALA A 21 -19.65 -15.84 3.73
N SER A 22 -18.48 -16.25 4.23
CA SER A 22 -17.59 -15.38 5.01
C SER A 22 -17.07 -14.19 4.21
N GLN A 23 -16.95 -14.34 2.88
CA GLN A 23 -16.45 -13.30 1.98
C GLN A 23 -17.57 -12.55 1.23
N PHE A 24 -18.81 -12.62 1.73
CA PHE A 24 -19.97 -11.92 1.18
C PHE A 24 -20.33 -12.26 -0.29
N LEU A 25 -19.93 -13.44 -0.79
CA LEU A 25 -20.23 -13.88 -2.15
C LEU A 25 -21.56 -14.62 -2.27
N SER A 26 -22.00 -15.31 -1.20
CA SER A 26 -23.34 -15.94 -1.17
C SER A 26 -24.40 -15.08 -0.48
N ARG A 27 -23.98 -14.20 0.44
CA ARG A 27 -24.82 -13.23 1.15
C ARG A 27 -24.12 -11.89 1.12
N LYS A 28 -24.53 -11.01 0.20
CA LYS A 28 -23.87 -9.71 0.00
C LYS A 28 -24.04 -8.81 1.23
N ALA A 29 -23.02 -8.00 1.51
CA ALA A 29 -23.05 -6.98 2.54
C ALA A 29 -24.05 -5.85 2.19
N SER A 30 -24.57 -5.16 3.19
CA SER A 30 -25.52 -4.03 3.01
C SER A 30 -25.38 -2.98 4.11
N GLY A 31 -25.71 -1.72 3.79
CA GLY A 31 -25.62 -0.61 4.73
C GLY A 31 -24.30 0.18 4.65
N PRO A 32 -24.16 1.26 5.44
CA PRO A 32 -23.12 2.27 5.22
C PRO A 32 -21.67 1.76 5.31
N SER A 33 -21.40 0.78 6.17
CA SER A 33 -20.06 0.21 6.36
C SER A 33 -19.78 -1.03 5.51
N ALA A 34 -20.58 -1.29 4.48
CA ALA A 34 -20.47 -2.50 3.67
C ALA A 34 -19.09 -2.67 3.01
N ALA A 35 -18.50 -1.60 2.49
CA ALA A 35 -17.16 -1.61 1.89
C ALA A 35 -16.08 -2.01 2.92
N VAL A 36 -16.12 -1.41 4.11
CA VAL A 36 -15.19 -1.72 5.21
C VAL A 36 -15.29 -3.19 5.61
N ARG A 37 -16.51 -3.71 5.82
CA ARG A 37 -16.72 -5.12 6.21
C ARG A 37 -16.27 -6.11 5.14
N VAL A 38 -16.46 -5.78 3.87
CA VAL A 38 -15.99 -6.63 2.76
C VAL A 38 -14.46 -6.68 2.74
N ALA A 39 -13.79 -5.53 2.88
CA ALA A 39 -12.33 -5.51 2.97
C ALA A 39 -11.82 -6.30 4.17
N GLU A 40 -12.46 -6.18 5.34
CA GLU A 40 -12.15 -6.92 6.55
C GLU A 40 -12.30 -8.44 6.35
N ALA A 41 -13.45 -8.89 5.83
CA ALA A 41 -13.72 -10.30 5.57
C ALA A 41 -12.76 -10.95 4.56
N CYS A 42 -12.18 -10.16 3.66
CA CYS A 42 -11.21 -10.63 2.68
C CYS A 42 -9.74 -10.44 3.12
N CYS A 43 -9.50 -9.88 4.31
CA CYS A 43 -8.15 -9.48 4.76
C CYS A 43 -7.47 -8.51 3.77
N GLY A 44 -8.26 -7.62 3.17
CA GLY A 44 -7.86 -6.70 2.11
C GLY A 44 -8.26 -7.17 0.71
N ILE A 45 -8.61 -6.21 -0.14
CA ILE A 45 -8.86 -6.43 -1.58
C ILE A 45 -7.67 -5.90 -2.36
N ASN A 46 -7.10 -6.71 -3.26
CA ASN A 46 -6.05 -6.22 -4.15
C ASN A 46 -6.59 -5.06 -4.99
N SER A 47 -5.87 -3.96 -4.99
CA SER A 47 -6.22 -2.72 -5.68
C SER A 47 -5.01 -2.12 -6.37
N GLN A 48 -4.18 -2.95 -6.99
CA GLN A 48 -3.08 -2.50 -7.84
C GLN A 48 -3.59 -1.57 -8.94
N ASP A 49 -4.65 -1.99 -9.61
CA ASP A 49 -5.57 -1.09 -10.29
C ASP A 49 -6.77 -0.82 -9.36
N LEU A 50 -7.06 0.46 -9.11
CA LEU A 50 -8.13 0.84 -8.21
C LEU A 50 -9.51 0.54 -8.81
N LEU A 51 -9.71 0.78 -10.10
CA LEU A 51 -11.00 0.59 -10.75
C LEU A 51 -11.33 -0.89 -10.86
N GLU A 52 -10.33 -1.73 -11.20
CA GLU A 52 -10.53 -3.19 -11.21
C GLU A 52 -10.95 -3.72 -9.84
N SER A 53 -10.47 -3.12 -8.75
CA SER A 53 -10.86 -3.52 -7.40
C SER A 53 -12.35 -3.28 -7.12
N PHE A 54 -13.01 -2.35 -7.82
CA PHE A 54 -14.44 -2.05 -7.61
C PHE A 54 -15.30 -3.25 -7.97
N SER A 55 -14.90 -4.05 -8.98
CA SER A 55 -15.58 -5.28 -9.35
C SER A 55 -15.65 -6.28 -8.19
N SER A 56 -14.60 -6.35 -7.36
CA SER A 56 -14.55 -7.22 -6.18
C SER A 56 -15.51 -6.75 -5.08
N PHE A 57 -15.69 -5.44 -4.92
CA PHE A 57 -16.68 -4.87 -3.99
C PHE A 57 -18.11 -5.02 -4.53
N TRP A 58 -18.34 -4.73 -5.82
CA TRP A 58 -19.64 -4.91 -6.49
C TRP A 58 -20.18 -6.34 -6.39
N ALA A 59 -19.31 -7.33 -6.53
CA ALA A 59 -19.68 -8.75 -6.38
C ALA A 59 -20.18 -9.08 -4.96
N ARG A 60 -19.81 -8.28 -3.96
CA ARG A 60 -19.99 -8.58 -2.52
C ARG A 60 -20.93 -7.62 -1.79
N ILE A 61 -21.37 -6.53 -2.42
CA ILE A 61 -22.19 -5.49 -1.80
C ILE A 61 -23.51 -5.36 -2.55
N ASN A 62 -24.63 -5.31 -1.82
CA ASN A 62 -25.94 -5.03 -2.40
C ASN A 62 -26.03 -3.55 -2.82
N ARG A 63 -26.52 -3.29 -4.04
CA ARG A 63 -26.72 -1.95 -4.60
C ARG A 63 -25.45 -1.07 -4.59
N PHE A 64 -24.27 -1.69 -4.73
CA PHE A 64 -22.97 -1.03 -4.73
C PHE A 64 -22.94 0.23 -5.59
N GLN A 65 -22.46 1.34 -5.02
CA GLN A 65 -22.07 2.54 -5.73
C GLN A 65 -20.59 2.83 -5.51
N ASP A 66 -19.92 3.38 -6.52
CA ASP A 66 -18.52 3.82 -6.45
C ASP A 66 -18.29 4.84 -5.31
N SER A 67 -19.29 5.67 -5.02
CA SER A 67 -19.28 6.64 -3.92
C SER A 67 -19.16 5.97 -2.55
N ASP A 68 -19.71 4.77 -2.38
CA ASP A 68 -19.69 4.07 -1.08
C ASP A 68 -18.25 3.65 -0.74
N LEU A 69 -17.48 3.22 -1.75
CA LEU A 69 -16.08 2.86 -1.57
C LEU A 69 -15.16 4.09 -1.47
N THR A 70 -15.37 5.07 -2.34
CA THR A 70 -14.52 6.27 -2.38
C THR A 70 -14.73 7.18 -1.17
N SER A 71 -15.93 7.21 -0.58
CA SER A 71 -16.19 7.94 0.66
C SER A 71 -15.47 7.34 1.87
N GLU A 72 -15.13 6.06 1.84
CA GLU A 72 -14.32 5.39 2.86
C GLU A 72 -12.81 5.48 2.58
N LEU A 73 -12.41 5.65 1.32
CA LEU A 73 -11.02 5.84 0.88
C LEU A 73 -10.57 7.32 0.95
N ARG A 74 -10.73 7.93 2.11
CA ARG A 74 -10.32 9.32 2.38
C ARG A 74 -9.60 9.41 3.72
N PRO A 75 -8.86 10.51 3.99
CA PRO A 75 -8.32 10.75 5.32
C PRO A 75 -9.41 10.61 6.40
N LYS A 76 -9.11 9.86 7.46
CA LYS A 76 -10.04 9.50 8.56
C LYS A 76 -11.22 8.61 8.15
N GLY A 77 -11.22 8.06 6.94
CA GLY A 77 -12.18 7.06 6.49
C GLY A 77 -11.88 5.67 7.05
N GLY A 78 -12.81 4.73 6.85
CA GLY A 78 -12.69 3.35 7.32
C GLY A 78 -11.78 2.46 6.47
N LEU A 79 -11.30 2.94 5.31
CA LEU A 79 -10.42 2.20 4.41
C LEU A 79 -9.14 2.98 4.13
N VAL A 80 -8.07 2.23 3.87
CA VAL A 80 -6.78 2.78 3.43
C VAL A 80 -6.22 1.94 2.29
N ARG A 81 -5.56 2.59 1.34
CA ARG A 81 -4.87 1.92 0.23
C ARG A 81 -3.35 1.99 0.42
N THR A 82 -2.72 0.83 0.50
CA THR A 82 -1.27 0.72 0.78
C THR A 82 -0.66 -0.54 0.16
N TRP A 83 0.66 -0.58 0.02
CA TRP A 83 1.37 -1.82 -0.28
C TRP A 83 1.45 -2.70 0.96
N THR A 84 1.17 -3.99 0.79
CA THR A 84 1.23 -4.97 1.89
C THR A 84 1.59 -6.35 1.33
N VAL A 85 0.75 -7.37 1.54
CA VAL A 85 0.92 -8.76 1.13
C VAL A 85 1.44 -8.86 -0.31
N ARG A 86 2.58 -9.57 -0.47
CA ARG A 86 3.28 -9.76 -1.75
C ARG A 86 3.73 -8.45 -2.44
N SER A 87 3.86 -7.35 -1.70
CA SER A 87 4.24 -6.02 -2.21
C SER A 87 3.35 -5.54 -3.36
N THR A 88 2.05 -5.78 -3.23
CA THR A 88 1.02 -5.24 -4.13
C THR A 88 0.09 -4.31 -3.36
N MET A 89 -0.51 -3.35 -4.06
CA MET A 89 -1.48 -2.43 -3.45
C MET A 89 -2.75 -3.17 -3.04
N HIS A 90 -3.23 -2.90 -1.84
CA HIS A 90 -4.51 -3.38 -1.34
C HIS A 90 -5.29 -2.27 -0.68
N THR A 91 -6.61 -2.38 -0.77
CA THR A 91 -7.57 -1.63 0.04
C THR A 91 -7.90 -2.46 1.27
N ILE A 92 -7.54 -1.96 2.44
CA ILE A 92 -7.68 -2.65 3.74
C ILE A 92 -8.46 -1.78 4.72
N PRO A 93 -9.05 -2.36 5.79
CA PRO A 93 -9.59 -1.56 6.88
C PRO A 93 -8.52 -0.67 7.50
N ALA A 94 -8.82 0.62 7.69
CA ALA A 94 -7.90 1.59 8.27
C ALA A 94 -7.45 1.19 9.68
N LYS A 95 -8.36 0.61 10.48
CA LYS A 95 -8.10 0.10 11.83
C LYS A 95 -7.01 -0.99 11.89
N ASP A 96 -6.78 -1.70 10.79
CA ASP A 96 -5.85 -2.83 10.71
C ASP A 96 -4.54 -2.45 9.97
N TYR A 97 -4.38 -1.17 9.59
CA TYR A 97 -3.27 -0.69 8.77
C TYR A 97 -1.90 -1.21 9.24
N TYR A 98 -1.56 -0.96 10.51
CA TYR A 98 -0.24 -1.31 11.05
C TYR A 98 0.01 -2.82 11.06
N VAL A 99 -1.02 -3.65 11.26
CA VAL A 99 -0.89 -5.12 11.17
C VAL A 99 -0.50 -5.52 9.74
N HIS A 100 -1.10 -4.88 8.73
CA HIS A 100 -0.82 -5.17 7.33
C HIS A 100 0.56 -4.69 6.86
N VAL A 101 1.08 -3.57 7.37
CA VAL A 101 2.37 -3.02 6.91
C VAL A 101 3.57 -3.41 7.78
N LEU A 102 3.42 -3.49 9.11
CA LEU A 102 4.50 -3.84 10.05
C LEU A 102 4.55 -5.34 10.40
N GLY A 103 3.46 -6.07 10.13
CA GLY A 103 3.38 -7.50 10.37
C GLY A 103 4.25 -8.35 9.43
N GLY A 104 3.84 -9.59 9.19
CA GLY A 104 4.57 -10.54 8.32
C GLY A 104 4.98 -9.97 6.95
N PRO A 105 4.14 -9.20 6.23
CA PRO A 105 4.51 -8.59 4.95
C PRO A 105 5.69 -7.61 5.07
N GLY A 106 5.65 -6.66 6.01
CA GLY A 106 6.72 -5.70 6.25
C GLY A 106 8.06 -6.39 6.46
N ARG A 107 8.13 -7.27 7.47
CA ARG A 107 9.37 -7.99 7.83
C ARG A 107 9.96 -8.79 6.66
N ARG A 108 9.11 -9.40 5.82
CA ARG A 108 9.56 -10.20 4.66
C ARG A 108 10.14 -9.34 3.52
N PHE A 109 9.61 -8.14 3.29
CA PHE A 109 10.06 -7.28 2.19
C PHE A 109 11.23 -6.37 2.56
N GLN A 110 11.48 -6.17 3.84
CA GLN A 110 12.58 -5.31 4.30
C GLN A 110 13.97 -5.67 3.71
N PRO A 111 14.42 -6.94 3.74
CA PRO A 111 15.70 -7.32 3.10
C PRO A 111 15.73 -7.05 1.59
N TRP A 112 14.57 -7.11 0.91
CA TRP A 112 14.48 -6.81 -0.51
C TRP A 112 14.74 -5.32 -0.77
N PHE A 113 14.18 -4.42 0.04
CA PHE A 113 14.42 -2.98 -0.06
C PHE A 113 15.89 -2.63 0.20
N ASP A 114 16.49 -3.21 1.24
CA ASP A 114 17.91 -2.97 1.55
C ASP A 114 18.84 -3.43 0.42
N ASN A 115 18.60 -4.64 -0.12
CA ASN A 115 19.34 -5.14 -1.26
C ASN A 115 19.10 -4.32 -2.54
N ALA A 116 17.90 -3.77 -2.72
CA ALA A 116 17.56 -2.89 -3.83
C ALA A 116 18.27 -1.53 -3.71
N ALA A 117 18.33 -0.95 -2.50
CA ALA A 117 19.03 0.29 -2.20
C ALA A 117 20.55 0.13 -2.39
N LYS A 118 21.14 -0.91 -1.78
CA LYS A 118 22.57 -1.24 -1.89
C LYS A 118 23.02 -1.36 -3.35
N ARG A 119 22.29 -2.11 -4.18
CA ARG A 119 22.59 -2.26 -5.62
C ARG A 119 22.56 -0.94 -6.40
N ARG A 120 21.82 0.05 -5.92
CA ARG A 120 21.69 1.37 -6.55
C ARG A 120 22.66 2.40 -6.01
N GLY A 121 23.49 2.05 -5.02
CA GLY A 121 24.37 2.98 -4.32
C GLY A 121 23.60 3.91 -3.37
N ILE A 122 22.39 3.52 -2.95
CA ILE A 122 21.62 4.24 -1.93
C ILE A 122 22.06 3.70 -0.57
N PRO A 123 22.30 4.58 0.44
CA PRO A 123 22.68 4.17 1.79
C PRO A 123 21.68 3.22 2.46
N ASP A 124 22.08 2.70 3.62
CA ASP A 124 21.29 1.81 4.46
C ASP A 124 19.96 2.43 4.93
N ARG A 125 19.14 1.60 5.59
CA ARG A 125 17.79 1.99 5.96
C ARG A 125 17.76 3.16 6.93
N ASP A 126 18.62 3.16 7.94
CA ASP A 126 18.62 4.20 8.98
C ASP A 126 18.94 5.55 8.35
N TYR A 127 19.91 5.59 7.43
CA TYR A 127 20.16 6.78 6.63
C TYR A 127 18.94 7.20 5.80
N ARG A 128 18.28 6.27 5.11
CA ARG A 128 17.10 6.59 4.28
C ARG A 128 15.97 7.16 5.13
N VAL A 129 15.70 6.57 6.30
CA VAL A 129 14.68 7.05 7.23
C VAL A 129 15.01 8.45 7.72
N GLN A 130 16.22 8.64 8.28
CA GLN A 130 16.61 9.89 8.91
C GLN A 130 16.77 11.05 7.91
N PHE A 131 17.35 10.80 6.73
CA PHE A 131 17.78 11.86 5.84
C PHE A 131 16.97 11.99 4.56
N LEU A 132 16.11 11.02 4.23
CA LEU A 132 15.24 11.08 3.05
C LEU A 132 13.75 11.07 3.43
N TYR A 133 13.32 10.10 4.25
CA TYR A 133 11.89 9.87 4.51
C TYR A 133 11.33 10.82 5.54
N GLN A 134 11.96 10.96 6.71
CA GLN A 134 11.50 11.92 7.73
C GLN A 134 11.47 13.36 7.19
N PRO A 135 12.51 13.85 6.47
CA PRO A 135 12.43 15.17 5.85
C PRO A 135 11.33 15.32 4.80
N LEU A 136 10.93 14.25 4.10
CA LEU A 136 9.77 14.29 3.21
C LEU A 136 8.49 14.46 4.02
N LEU A 137 8.31 13.69 5.10
CA LEU A 137 7.14 13.79 5.98
C LEU A 137 7.02 15.21 6.58
N ASP A 138 8.14 15.78 7.03
CA ASP A 138 8.22 17.14 7.57
C ASP A 138 7.94 18.20 6.48
N HIS A 139 8.28 17.91 5.22
CA HIS A 139 8.01 18.80 4.08
C HIS A 139 6.53 18.78 3.67
N ILE A 140 5.84 17.64 3.79
CA ILE A 140 4.42 17.55 3.41
C ILE A 140 3.48 18.05 4.50
N LYS A 141 3.82 17.96 5.79
CA LYS A 141 3.02 18.48 6.92
C LYS A 141 1.52 18.14 6.82
N GLY A 142 1.20 16.87 6.54
CA GLY A 142 -0.19 16.40 6.41
C GLY A 142 -0.91 16.75 5.12
N ARG A 143 -0.26 17.40 4.15
CA ARG A 143 -0.84 17.59 2.81
C ARG A 143 -0.64 16.34 1.94
N THR A 144 -1.53 16.16 0.98
CA THR A 144 -1.34 15.18 -0.09
C THR A 144 -0.35 15.71 -1.13
N ILE A 145 0.58 14.87 -1.58
CA ILE A 145 1.57 15.20 -2.62
C ILE A 145 1.54 14.21 -3.78
N THR A 146 1.98 14.62 -4.96
CA THR A 146 1.98 13.72 -6.13
C THR A 146 3.22 12.84 -6.17
N SER A 147 3.14 11.73 -6.91
CA SER A 147 4.33 10.88 -7.17
C SER A 147 5.49 11.65 -7.78
N ASN A 148 5.22 12.63 -8.66
CA ASN A 148 6.28 13.44 -9.25
C ASN A 148 6.89 14.38 -8.21
N GLU A 149 6.09 14.95 -7.31
CA GLU A 149 6.61 15.77 -6.20
C GLU A 149 7.52 14.95 -5.27
N VAL A 150 7.12 13.74 -4.87
CA VAL A 150 8.01 12.82 -4.12
C VAL A 150 9.31 12.59 -4.87
N LYS A 151 9.22 12.34 -6.19
CA LYS A 151 10.39 12.09 -7.02
C LYS A 151 11.33 13.30 -7.05
N GLN A 152 10.82 14.51 -7.28
CA GLN A 152 11.63 15.72 -7.31
C GLN A 152 12.31 15.97 -5.96
N PHE A 153 11.56 15.83 -4.86
CA PHE A 153 12.11 15.95 -3.50
C PHE A 153 13.27 14.97 -3.28
N MET A 154 13.08 13.69 -3.62
CA MET A 154 14.13 12.67 -3.45
C MET A 154 15.34 12.92 -4.34
N VAL A 155 15.13 13.34 -5.58
CA VAL A 155 16.21 13.68 -6.53
C VAL A 155 17.05 14.83 -5.98
N GLU A 156 16.41 15.91 -5.52
CA GLU A 156 17.08 17.06 -4.94
C GLU A 156 17.89 16.67 -3.70
N ARG A 157 17.28 15.94 -2.74
CA ARG A 157 17.93 15.50 -1.51
C ARG A 157 19.13 14.59 -1.74
N LEU A 158 19.01 13.64 -2.67
CA LEU A 158 20.10 12.75 -3.02
C LEU A 158 21.23 13.52 -3.70
N THR A 159 20.91 14.50 -4.58
CA THR A 159 21.90 15.35 -5.25
C THR A 159 22.67 16.23 -4.27
N GLN A 160 21.98 16.89 -3.33
CA GLN A 160 22.60 17.70 -2.26
C GLN A 160 23.59 16.90 -1.40
N ARG A 161 23.42 15.58 -1.34
CA ARG A 161 24.25 14.66 -0.55
C ARG A 161 25.31 13.95 -1.39
N GLY A 162 25.49 14.33 -2.65
CA GLY A 162 26.46 13.71 -3.56
C GLY A 162 26.11 12.27 -3.96
N LEU A 163 24.86 11.83 -3.73
CA LEU A 163 24.42 10.48 -4.04
C LEU A 163 23.88 10.41 -5.46
N GLN A 164 24.66 9.81 -6.35
CA GLN A 164 24.23 9.51 -7.72
C GLN A 164 23.75 8.06 -7.82
N GLY A 165 22.48 7.87 -8.18
CA GLY A 165 21.92 6.54 -8.39
C GLY A 165 22.59 5.83 -9.57
N ARG A 166 22.95 4.56 -9.40
CA ARG A 166 23.61 3.74 -10.46
C ARG A 166 22.68 3.27 -11.58
N ARG A 167 21.41 3.70 -11.61
CA ARG A 167 20.43 3.20 -12.58
C ARG A 167 20.43 4.09 -13.83
N LYS A 168 20.64 3.45 -14.98
CA LYS A 168 20.43 4.04 -16.31
C LYS A 168 18.97 4.45 -16.48
N LEU A 169 18.70 5.74 -16.69
CA LEU A 169 17.36 6.30 -16.91
C LEU A 169 16.90 6.23 -18.37
N GLN A 170 17.75 5.72 -19.27
CA GLN A 170 17.48 5.74 -20.71
C GLN A 170 16.15 5.05 -21.06
N ARG A 171 15.23 5.84 -21.62
CA ARG A 171 14.16 5.39 -22.52
C ARG A 171 14.33 6.17 -23.82
N GLY A 172 14.39 5.49 -24.96
CA GLY A 172 14.57 6.09 -26.30
C GLY A 172 15.99 6.06 -26.86
N TRP A 173 16.16 6.65 -28.05
CA TRP A 173 17.32 6.54 -28.97
C TRP A 173 18.51 7.46 -28.64
N SER A 174 18.62 8.00 -27.43
CA SER A 174 19.77 8.85 -27.05
C SER A 174 21.01 8.00 -26.75
N SER A 175 22.17 8.34 -27.32
CA SER A 175 23.44 7.64 -27.11
C SER A 175 24.13 7.98 -25.78
N LYS A 176 23.71 9.04 -25.07
CA LYS A 176 24.27 9.43 -23.77
C LYS A 176 23.46 8.81 -22.63
N PRO A 177 24.03 7.90 -21.82
CA PRO A 177 23.33 7.36 -20.67
C PRO A 177 23.11 8.47 -19.62
N THR A 178 21.85 8.83 -19.38
CA THR A 178 21.47 9.65 -18.23
C THR A 178 21.40 8.75 -17.00
N TYR A 179 22.21 9.06 -16.00
CA TYR A 179 22.14 8.47 -14.67
C TYR A 179 21.49 9.49 -13.74
N GLY A 180 20.61 9.02 -12.85
CA GLY A 180 20.02 9.89 -11.86
C GLY A 180 19.49 9.11 -10.68
N PRO A 181 19.26 9.79 -9.54
CA PRO A 181 18.66 9.18 -8.37
C PRO A 181 17.27 8.63 -8.72
N ALA A 182 17.18 7.31 -8.87
CA ALA A 182 15.96 6.59 -9.22
C ALA A 182 15.23 6.03 -7.99
N TRP A 183 15.61 6.51 -6.80
CA TRP A 183 15.08 6.02 -5.54
C TRP A 183 14.03 6.99 -5.01
N THR A 184 12.76 6.62 -5.11
CA THR A 184 11.67 7.41 -4.51
C THR A 184 11.27 6.89 -3.12
N GLY A 185 11.62 5.64 -2.79
CA GLY A 185 11.33 5.03 -1.49
C GLY A 185 9.85 4.80 -1.17
N VAL A 186 8.92 5.14 -2.07
CA VAL A 186 7.46 5.17 -1.77
C VAL A 186 6.92 3.83 -1.25
N SER A 187 7.25 2.74 -1.94
CA SER A 187 6.81 1.41 -1.51
C SER A 187 7.51 0.95 -0.23
N GLU A 188 8.75 1.36 0.03
CA GLU A 188 9.42 1.10 1.30
C GLU A 188 8.75 1.89 2.43
N MET A 189 8.52 3.19 2.25
CA MET A 189 7.83 4.04 3.21
C MET A 189 6.44 3.49 3.56
N SER A 190 5.75 2.83 2.62
CA SER A 190 4.49 2.16 2.90
C SER A 190 4.67 0.92 3.80
N HIS A 191 5.71 0.11 3.58
CA HIS A 191 6.05 -1.05 4.45
C HIS A 191 6.68 -0.64 5.79
N LEU A 192 7.18 0.60 5.90
CA LEU A 192 7.59 1.21 7.16
C LEU A 192 6.43 1.89 7.90
N GLY A 193 5.23 1.87 7.32
CA GLY A 193 4.06 2.50 7.92
C GLY A 193 4.14 4.03 7.96
N LEU A 194 4.88 4.66 7.05
CA LEU A 194 5.12 6.11 6.99
C LEU A 194 4.22 6.83 5.98
N LEU A 195 3.85 6.15 4.90
CA LEU A 195 3.15 6.74 3.76
C LEU A 195 2.00 5.85 3.30
N VAL A 196 0.93 6.44 2.78
CA VAL A 196 -0.21 5.74 2.19
C VAL A 196 -0.64 6.39 0.88
N ASN A 197 -1.33 5.64 0.04
CA ASN A 197 -1.93 6.20 -1.16
C ASN A 197 -3.19 6.99 -0.79
N ALA A 198 -3.19 8.29 -1.10
CA ALA A 198 -4.27 9.21 -0.79
C ALA A 198 -5.18 9.50 -2.01
N GLY A 199 -5.20 8.59 -2.99
CA GLY A 199 -5.99 8.73 -4.22
C GLY A 199 -5.15 9.10 -5.44
N ARG A 200 -5.76 9.86 -6.36
CA ARG A 200 -5.14 10.24 -7.63
C ARG A 200 -5.53 11.66 -8.07
N LYS A 201 -4.63 12.32 -8.80
CA LYS A 201 -4.89 13.58 -9.53
C LYS A 201 -4.47 13.38 -11.00
N GLY A 202 -5.46 13.29 -11.89
CA GLY A 202 -5.21 12.85 -13.27
C GLY A 202 -4.62 11.43 -13.30
N SER A 203 -3.47 11.27 -13.94
CA SER A 203 -2.73 10.01 -14.00
C SER A 203 -1.77 9.80 -12.81
N GLU A 204 -1.58 10.81 -11.94
CA GLU A 204 -0.63 10.73 -10.83
C GLU A 204 -1.29 10.17 -9.57
N SER A 205 -0.58 9.27 -8.89
CA SER A 205 -0.95 8.87 -7.52
C SER A 205 -0.65 9.99 -6.54
N LEU A 206 -1.52 10.14 -5.55
CA LEU A 206 -1.34 11.01 -4.40
C LEU A 206 -0.85 10.20 -3.20
N TRP A 207 -0.03 10.84 -2.37
CA TRP A 207 0.57 10.27 -1.18
C TRP A 207 0.39 11.19 0.00
N MET A 208 0.19 10.60 1.18
CA MET A 208 0.08 11.32 2.45
C MET A 208 0.80 10.52 3.52
N SER A 209 1.24 11.21 4.57
CA SER A 209 1.67 10.56 5.81
C SER A 209 0.58 9.62 6.31
N SER A 210 0.96 8.40 6.69
CA SER A 210 0.05 7.43 7.30
C SER A 210 -0.58 7.98 8.58
N ALA A 211 0.20 8.67 9.41
CA ALA A 211 -0.26 9.24 10.67
C ALA A 211 -1.39 10.25 10.44
N ASP A 212 -1.25 11.13 9.44
CA ASP A 212 -2.26 12.14 9.13
C ASP A 212 -3.48 11.52 8.44
N TYR A 213 -3.27 10.55 7.53
CA TYR A 213 -4.37 9.87 6.84
C TYR A 213 -5.22 9.05 7.81
N LEU A 214 -4.59 8.40 8.79
CA LEU A 214 -5.24 7.51 9.75
C LEU A 214 -5.72 8.23 11.01
N ALA A 215 -5.54 9.55 11.15
CA ALA A 215 -5.82 10.32 12.36
C ALA A 215 -7.30 10.28 12.81
N ALA A 216 -7.66 9.13 13.34
CA ALA A 216 -8.79 8.72 14.17
C ALA A 216 -8.30 7.51 14.98
N GLY A 217 -7.55 7.80 16.06
CA GLY A 217 -7.26 6.93 17.20
C GLY A 217 -6.68 5.53 16.94
N ARG A 218 -5.35 5.39 17.02
CA ARG A 218 -4.68 4.38 17.86
C ARG A 218 -3.17 4.60 17.89
N SER A 219 -2.61 4.51 19.10
CA SER A 219 -1.17 4.47 19.38
C SER A 219 -0.50 3.34 18.61
N VAL A 220 0.62 3.66 17.96
CA VAL A 220 1.55 2.67 17.41
C VAL A 220 2.04 1.80 18.58
N PRO A 221 1.95 0.46 18.52
CA PRO A 221 2.60 -0.40 19.51
C PRO A 221 4.12 -0.14 19.44
N ASP A 222 4.75 0.05 20.60
CA ASP A 222 6.21 0.21 20.72
C ASP A 222 6.95 -0.97 20.05
N PRO A 223 8.15 -0.75 19.47
CA PRO A 223 8.79 -1.64 18.50
C PRO A 223 9.17 -3.03 19.01
#